data_AF-A0A8J4K2E7-F1
#
_entry.id   AF-A0A8J4K2E7-F1
#
_cell.length_a   1.000
_cell.length_b   1.000
_cell.length_c   1.000
_cell.angle_alpha   90.00
_cell.angle_beta   90.00
_cell.angle_gamma   90.00
#
_symmetry.space_group_name_H-M   'P 1'
#
loop_
_entity.id
_entity.type
_entity.pdbx_description
1 polymer ?
#
loop_
_entity_poly.entity_id
_entity_poly.type
_entity_poly.pdbx_seq_one_letter_code
_entity_poly.pdbx_strand_id
1 'polypeptide(L)'
;MGFGSDLKYSHDALLKLQDWELRLLETVKKFMVMRVKSDKEYASTLQNLCNQIDKESTYQLDYISNVSKSWLLMVQQTEQLSKIMKTHAEDLNSGPLHRLTMMIKDKQQVKKSYVGVHQQIEAEMYKVTKTELEKLKSSYRQLIKEVNSAKEKYKEAVAKGKETEKAKDRCDKATMKLHMLHNQYVLALKGAQLHQHQYYDTMLPLLLDSLQKMEEEMIKALKGILDEYSQITSLVTEEIANVHKEIQTSVERIDPNSEYNDFIDTHRSSEVVEQAIEFDTSLLEENENLQANEIMWNNLTAESLQVMLKTIIEELIQTQQTLLSKEKLVLELEKKLEESSKTCEKTSDIVLLLSQKHALEELKQTVQQLRCSEAKFAAQKELLEQKVQENDGKEPPPVVNYEEDARSVTSMDKKDKVSKLDTIRHSIAGIIRSPKSMLGSSSFFDVISTTEKPLAEQDWYHGAIPRIEAQELLKQQGDFLVRESHGKPGEYVLSVFSDGQRRHFIIQYADNQYRFEGTGFPTIPQLIDHHYTTKQIITKKSGVVLLNPVVK
;
A
#
# COMPACT_ATOMS: atom_id res chain seq x y z
N MET A 1 -33.20 47.25 -11.50
CA MET A 1 -33.67 46.08 -12.26
C MET A 1 -34.28 45.12 -11.28
N GLY A 2 -35.45 44.58 -11.58
CA GLY A 2 -36.20 43.71 -10.70
C GLY A 2 -37.30 42.99 -11.46
N PHE A 3 -37.76 41.85 -10.96
CA PHE A 3 -38.73 41.02 -11.65
C PHE A 3 -40.02 41.81 -11.91
N GLY A 4 -40.47 42.63 -10.95
CA GLY A 4 -41.69 43.42 -11.07
C GLY A 4 -41.63 44.53 -12.10
N SER A 5 -40.46 45.12 -12.37
CA SER A 5 -40.31 46.13 -13.43
C SER A 5 -40.05 45.50 -14.80
N ASP A 6 -39.24 44.45 -14.84
CA ASP A 6 -38.58 44.00 -16.08
C ASP A 6 -39.19 42.71 -16.66
N LEU A 7 -39.89 41.90 -15.85
CA LEU A 7 -40.35 40.55 -16.23
C LEU A 7 -41.88 40.36 -16.21
N LYS A 8 -42.65 41.45 -16.32
CA LYS A 8 -44.13 41.43 -16.30
C LYS A 8 -44.77 40.48 -17.33
N TYR A 9 -44.07 40.20 -18.44
CA TYR A 9 -44.56 39.33 -19.52
C TYR A 9 -43.78 38.02 -19.64
N SER A 10 -43.01 37.66 -18.62
CA SER A 10 -42.03 36.57 -18.67
C SER A 10 -42.34 35.45 -17.67
N HIS A 11 -43.62 35.19 -17.40
CA HIS A 11 -44.08 34.14 -16.48
C HIS A 11 -43.43 32.77 -16.78
N ASP A 12 -43.45 32.34 -18.05
CA ASP A 12 -42.86 31.05 -18.45
C ASP A 12 -41.36 30.98 -18.21
N ALA A 13 -40.65 32.11 -18.34
CA ALA A 13 -39.22 32.17 -18.06
C ALA A 13 -38.96 32.00 -16.55
N LEU A 14 -39.77 32.62 -15.70
CA LEU A 14 -39.70 32.49 -14.24
C LEU A 14 -40.03 31.07 -13.76
N LEU A 15 -40.97 30.38 -14.41
CA LEU A 15 -41.23 28.97 -14.11
C LEU A 15 -40.03 28.08 -14.48
N LYS A 16 -39.44 28.32 -15.65
CA LYS A 16 -38.24 27.60 -16.10
C LYS A 16 -37.05 27.85 -15.18
N LEU A 17 -36.88 29.09 -14.69
CA LEU A 17 -35.85 29.44 -13.70
C LEU A 17 -36.04 28.61 -12.43
N GLN A 18 -37.22 28.65 -11.81
CA GLN A 18 -37.51 27.89 -10.59
C GLN A 18 -37.31 26.37 -10.78
N ASP A 19 -37.70 25.81 -11.92
CA ASP A 19 -37.46 24.41 -12.27
C ASP A 19 -35.98 24.06 -12.45
N TRP A 20 -35.21 24.97 -13.01
CA TRP A 20 -33.77 24.80 -13.15
C TRP A 20 -33.08 24.85 -11.78
N GLU A 21 -33.41 25.83 -10.94
CA GLU A 21 -32.83 25.97 -9.60
C GLU A 21 -33.19 24.78 -8.70
N LEU A 22 -34.41 24.26 -8.75
CA LEU A 22 -34.78 23.03 -8.04
C LEU A 22 -33.92 21.83 -8.46
N ARG A 23 -33.69 21.66 -9.78
CA ARG A 23 -32.82 20.61 -10.30
C ARG A 23 -31.36 20.80 -9.86
N LEU A 24 -30.89 22.04 -9.80
CA LEU A 24 -29.56 22.35 -9.27
C LEU A 24 -29.46 21.95 -7.79
N LEU A 25 -30.41 22.36 -6.94
CA LEU A 25 -30.40 22.01 -5.52
C LEU A 25 -30.43 20.49 -5.29
N GLU A 26 -31.22 19.74 -6.05
CA GLU A 26 -31.23 18.27 -5.99
C GLU A 26 -29.88 17.66 -6.42
N THR A 27 -29.19 18.29 -7.37
CA THR A 27 -27.85 17.87 -7.80
C THR A 27 -26.83 18.12 -6.68
N VAL A 28 -26.85 19.30 -6.05
CA VAL A 28 -26.00 19.64 -4.89
C VAL A 28 -26.27 18.68 -3.73
N LYS A 29 -27.54 18.35 -3.46
CA LYS A 29 -27.92 17.39 -2.42
C LYS A 29 -27.35 16.00 -2.70
N LYS A 30 -27.48 15.49 -3.93
CA LYS A 30 -26.89 14.21 -4.32
C LYS A 30 -25.38 14.19 -4.15
N PHE A 31 -24.71 15.29 -4.51
CA PHE A 31 -23.27 15.45 -4.30
C PHE A 31 -22.89 15.38 -2.82
N MET A 32 -23.60 16.10 -1.94
CA MET A 32 -23.36 16.05 -0.50
C MET A 32 -23.64 14.65 0.09
N VAL A 33 -24.69 13.94 -0.35
CA VAL A 33 -24.96 12.55 0.05
C VAL A 33 -23.80 11.62 -0.33
N MET A 34 -23.25 11.78 -1.54
CA MET A 34 -22.09 11.01 -1.95
C MET A 34 -20.86 11.34 -1.09
N ARG A 35 -20.65 12.62 -0.76
CA ARG A 35 -19.54 13.03 0.11
C ARG A 35 -19.63 12.42 1.50
N VAL A 36 -20.81 12.48 2.14
CA VAL A 36 -21.07 11.82 3.44
C VAL A 36 -20.73 10.34 3.37
N LYS A 37 -21.16 9.66 2.30
CA LYS A 37 -20.87 8.23 2.11
C LYS A 37 -19.37 7.97 1.97
N SER A 38 -18.68 8.75 1.14
CA SER A 38 -17.22 8.63 0.94
C SER A 38 -16.44 8.84 2.23
N ASP A 39 -16.74 9.88 3.00
CA ASP A 39 -16.03 10.19 4.24
C ASP A 39 -16.27 9.07 5.30
N LYS A 40 -17.49 8.52 5.35
CA LYS A 40 -17.83 7.38 6.22
C LYS A 40 -17.13 6.08 5.82
N GLU A 41 -17.04 5.80 4.52
CA GLU A 41 -16.33 4.63 4.00
C GLU A 41 -14.82 4.73 4.25
N TYR A 42 -14.24 5.93 4.07
CA TYR A 42 -12.84 6.20 4.36
C TYR A 42 -12.54 6.02 5.86
N ALA A 43 -13.35 6.60 6.74
CA ALA A 43 -13.24 6.40 8.18
C ALA A 43 -13.29 4.91 8.56
N SER A 44 -14.27 4.16 8.03
CA SER A 44 -14.38 2.73 8.29
C SER A 44 -13.16 1.95 7.81
N THR A 45 -12.57 2.33 6.69
CA THR A 45 -11.38 1.67 6.14
C THR A 45 -10.16 1.90 7.04
N LEU A 46 -9.97 3.13 7.51
CA LEU A 46 -8.91 3.47 8.47
C LEU A 46 -9.09 2.72 9.80
N GLN A 47 -10.32 2.64 10.33
CA GLN A 47 -10.58 1.90 11.57
C GLN A 47 -10.29 0.41 11.40
N ASN A 48 -10.68 -0.17 10.25
CA ASN A 48 -10.42 -1.59 9.97
C ASN A 48 -8.92 -1.88 9.86
N LEU A 49 -8.13 -0.96 9.31
CA LEU A 49 -6.66 -1.05 9.27
C LEU A 49 -6.09 -1.12 10.70
N CYS A 50 -6.52 -0.21 11.58
CA CYS A 50 -6.04 -0.16 12.97
C CYS A 50 -6.43 -1.42 13.75
N ASN A 51 -7.68 -1.89 13.60
CA ASN A 51 -8.20 -3.07 14.31
C ASN A 51 -7.51 -4.39 13.90
N GLN A 52 -6.86 -4.47 12.75
CA GLN A 52 -6.09 -5.65 12.35
C GLN A 52 -4.80 -5.76 13.16
N ILE A 53 -4.17 -4.62 13.45
CA ILE A 53 -2.89 -4.54 14.17
C ILE A 53 -3.07 -4.91 15.65
N ASP A 54 -4.14 -4.42 16.29
CA ASP A 54 -4.44 -4.70 17.70
C ASP A 54 -4.62 -6.21 18.00
N LYS A 55 -5.00 -7.01 16.99
CA LYS A 55 -5.13 -8.47 17.14
C LYS A 55 -3.79 -9.19 17.09
N GLU A 56 -2.80 -8.61 16.40
CA GLU A 56 -1.47 -9.19 16.21
C GLU A 56 -0.47 -8.69 17.28
N SER A 57 -0.68 -7.50 17.85
CA SER A 57 0.18 -6.89 18.87
C SER A 57 0.00 -7.44 20.30
N THR A 58 -0.61 -8.62 20.46
CA THR A 58 -0.90 -9.23 21.78
C THR A 58 0.37 -9.81 22.46
N TYR A 59 1.52 -9.79 21.80
CA TYR A 59 2.79 -10.18 22.41
C TYR A 59 3.38 -9.01 23.21
N GLN A 60 3.23 -9.07 24.53
CA GLN A 60 3.92 -8.18 25.44
C GLN A 60 5.41 -8.48 25.37
N LEU A 61 6.18 -7.55 24.81
CA LEU A 61 7.64 -7.59 24.90
C LEU A 61 8.03 -7.40 26.37
N ASP A 62 9.05 -8.15 26.81
CA ASP A 62 9.65 -8.05 28.14
C ASP A 62 10.63 -6.88 28.27
N TYR A 63 10.92 -6.18 27.17
CA TYR A 63 11.75 -4.98 27.09
C TYR A 63 11.04 -3.85 26.32
N ILE A 64 11.60 -2.66 26.40
CA ILE A 64 11.10 -1.48 25.69
C ILE A 64 11.78 -1.33 24.31
N SER A 65 10.98 -1.31 23.24
CA SER A 65 11.40 -0.91 21.88
C SER A 65 10.87 0.49 21.53
N ASN A 66 11.75 1.41 21.11
CA ASN A 66 11.33 2.75 20.69
C ASN A 66 10.63 2.70 19.33
N VAL A 67 11.09 1.82 18.43
CA VAL A 67 10.39 1.55 17.16
C VAL A 67 8.96 1.07 17.40
N SER A 68 8.77 0.11 18.31
CA SER A 68 7.43 -0.42 18.66
C SER A 68 6.52 0.67 19.23
N LYS A 69 7.05 1.51 20.14
CA LYS A 69 6.32 2.66 20.69
C LYS A 69 5.90 3.66 19.62
N SER A 70 6.83 4.04 18.73
CA SER A 70 6.55 4.97 17.65
C SER A 70 5.53 4.39 16.66
N TRP A 71 5.63 3.10 16.33
CA TRP A 71 4.65 2.42 15.49
C TRP A 71 3.25 2.43 16.11
N LEU A 72 3.12 2.08 17.40
CA LEU A 72 1.83 2.10 18.09
C LEU A 72 1.21 3.50 18.10
N LEU A 73 2.02 4.54 18.31
CA LEU A 73 1.55 5.92 18.25
C LEU A 73 1.06 6.29 16.85
N MET A 74 1.74 5.86 15.78
CA MET A 74 1.26 6.06 14.40
C MET A 74 -0.10 5.40 14.16
N VAL A 75 -0.31 4.19 14.68
CA VAL A 75 -1.60 3.48 14.60
C VAL A 75 -2.69 4.23 15.36
N GLN A 76 -2.41 4.68 16.59
CA GLN A 76 -3.34 5.47 17.40
C GLN A 76 -3.74 6.79 16.72
N GLN A 77 -2.78 7.50 16.13
CA GLN A 77 -3.05 8.74 15.39
C GLN A 77 -3.86 8.48 14.10
N THR A 78 -3.62 7.35 13.42
CA THR A 78 -4.44 6.92 12.28
C THR A 78 -5.88 6.59 12.70
N GLU A 79 -6.07 6.00 13.88
CA GLU A 79 -7.39 5.77 14.47
C GLU A 79 -8.09 7.09 14.83
N GLN A 80 -7.35 8.07 15.34
CA GLN A 80 -7.87 9.42 15.59
C GLN A 80 -8.34 10.08 14.28
N LEU A 81 -7.58 9.96 13.18
CA LEU A 81 -8.02 10.43 11.87
C LEU A 81 -9.33 9.77 11.42
N SER A 82 -9.50 8.47 11.65
CA SER A 82 -10.76 7.77 11.38
C SER A 82 -11.94 8.40 12.13
N LYS A 83 -11.77 8.70 13.42
CA LYS A 83 -12.79 9.33 14.26
C LYS A 83 -13.16 10.73 13.77
N ILE A 84 -12.18 11.54 13.35
CA ILE A 84 -12.41 12.87 12.76
C ILE A 84 -13.23 12.75 11.47
N MET A 85 -12.81 11.88 10.55
CA MET A 85 -13.50 11.68 9.27
C MET A 85 -14.94 11.17 9.45
N LYS A 86 -15.18 10.31 10.45
CA LYS A 86 -16.53 9.88 10.82
C LYS A 86 -17.39 11.05 11.31
N THR A 87 -16.82 11.92 12.14
CA THR A 87 -17.49 13.12 12.66
C THR A 87 -17.84 14.08 11.52
N HIS A 88 -16.90 14.34 10.59
CA HIS A 88 -17.19 15.15 9.38
C HIS A 88 -18.39 14.62 8.59
N ALA A 89 -18.49 13.30 8.41
CA ALA A 89 -19.63 12.69 7.72
C ALA A 89 -20.95 12.88 8.49
N GLU A 90 -20.93 12.75 9.82
CA GLU A 90 -22.11 12.91 10.68
C GLU A 90 -22.58 14.38 10.75
N ASP A 91 -21.65 15.32 10.87
CA ASP A 91 -21.91 16.76 10.89
C ASP A 91 -22.41 17.27 9.54
N LEU A 92 -21.81 16.81 8.44
CA LEU A 92 -22.29 17.14 7.10
C LEU A 92 -23.72 16.64 6.87
N ASN A 93 -24.02 15.42 7.34
CA ASN A 93 -25.32 14.79 7.17
C ASN A 93 -26.42 15.47 8.00
N SER A 94 -26.12 15.79 9.26
CA SER A 94 -27.08 16.38 10.20
C SER A 94 -27.22 17.90 10.06
N GLY A 95 -26.19 18.59 9.55
CA GLY A 95 -26.18 20.03 9.34
C GLY A 95 -26.53 20.44 7.90
N PRO A 96 -25.53 20.75 7.04
CA PRO A 96 -25.76 21.30 5.69
C PRO A 96 -26.73 20.49 4.83
N LEU A 97 -26.60 19.15 4.82
CA LEU A 97 -27.45 18.28 4.01
C LEU A 97 -28.92 18.31 4.46
N HIS A 98 -29.17 18.36 5.77
CA HIS A 98 -30.51 18.47 6.32
C HIS A 98 -31.14 19.82 5.94
N ARG A 99 -30.40 20.93 6.14
CA ARG A 99 -30.84 22.29 5.77
C ARG A 99 -31.15 22.40 4.29
N LEU A 100 -30.30 21.85 3.42
CA LEU A 100 -30.54 21.81 1.98
C LEU A 100 -31.82 21.02 1.64
N THR A 101 -32.06 19.91 2.33
CA THR A 101 -33.28 19.11 2.13
C THR A 101 -34.54 19.87 2.53
N MET A 102 -34.50 20.67 3.60
CA MET A 102 -35.62 21.54 3.98
C MET A 102 -35.80 22.68 2.97
N MET A 103 -34.73 23.35 2.57
CA MET A 103 -34.77 24.45 1.59
C MET A 103 -35.36 24.01 0.24
N ILE A 104 -35.09 22.78 -0.22
CA ILE A 104 -35.71 22.23 -1.44
C ILE A 104 -37.25 22.13 -1.28
N LYS A 105 -37.74 21.66 -0.13
CA LYS A 105 -39.19 21.58 0.15
C LYS A 105 -39.81 22.98 0.18
N ASP A 106 -39.15 23.93 0.84
CA ASP A 106 -39.62 25.31 0.91
C ASP A 106 -39.66 25.95 -0.48
N LYS A 107 -38.66 25.69 -1.34
CA LYS A 107 -38.64 26.16 -2.72
C LYS A 107 -39.77 25.58 -3.57
N GLN A 108 -40.09 24.29 -3.41
CA GLN A 108 -41.25 23.68 -4.06
C GLN A 108 -42.55 24.37 -3.62
N GLN A 109 -42.66 24.69 -2.33
CA GLN A 109 -43.83 25.37 -1.79
C GLN A 109 -43.94 26.83 -2.28
N VAL A 110 -42.83 27.57 -2.35
CA VAL A 110 -42.78 28.93 -2.93
C VAL A 110 -43.22 28.91 -4.38
N LYS A 111 -42.71 27.97 -5.20
CA LYS A 111 -43.13 27.81 -6.59
C LYS A 111 -44.62 27.56 -6.71
N LYS A 112 -45.15 26.63 -5.92
CA LYS A 112 -46.58 26.31 -5.91
C LYS A 112 -47.43 27.52 -5.51
N SER A 113 -46.99 28.27 -4.50
CA SER A 113 -47.69 29.47 -4.05
C SER A 113 -47.68 30.57 -5.11
N TYR A 114 -46.53 30.82 -5.74
CA TYR A 114 -46.41 31.79 -6.82
C TYR A 114 -47.35 31.47 -7.99
N VAL A 115 -47.35 30.21 -8.46
CA VAL A 115 -48.24 29.75 -9.54
C VAL A 115 -49.71 29.96 -9.17
N GLY A 116 -50.11 29.58 -7.95
CA GLY A 116 -51.49 29.74 -7.50
C GLY A 116 -51.94 31.20 -7.46
N VAL A 117 -51.11 32.10 -6.89
CA VAL A 117 -51.43 33.52 -6.82
C VAL A 117 -51.43 34.15 -8.22
N HIS A 118 -50.47 33.82 -9.07
CA HIS A 118 -50.41 34.31 -10.46
C HIS A 118 -51.67 33.93 -11.25
N GLN A 119 -52.08 32.66 -11.21
CA GLN A 119 -53.30 32.19 -11.87
C GLN A 119 -54.55 32.89 -11.34
N GLN A 120 -54.63 33.13 -10.03
CA GLN A 120 -55.75 33.84 -9.42
C GLN A 120 -55.87 35.28 -9.91
N ILE A 121 -54.77 36.05 -9.89
CA ILE A 121 -54.80 37.46 -10.32
C ILE A 121 -55.04 37.59 -11.84
N GLU A 122 -54.53 36.65 -12.63
CA GLU A 122 -54.71 36.61 -14.08
C GLU A 122 -56.16 36.23 -14.46
N ALA A 123 -56.75 35.25 -13.77
CA ALA A 123 -58.13 34.85 -13.98
C ALA A 123 -59.11 36.01 -13.68
N GLU A 124 -58.90 36.75 -12.59
CA GLU A 124 -59.76 37.90 -12.27
C GLU A 124 -59.55 39.04 -13.27
N MET A 125 -58.30 39.31 -13.70
CA MET A 125 -58.01 40.28 -14.76
C MET A 125 -58.75 39.94 -16.06
N TYR A 126 -58.67 38.68 -16.50
CA TYR A 126 -59.34 38.21 -17.72
C TYR A 126 -60.87 38.27 -17.59
N LYS A 127 -61.41 37.90 -16.44
CA LYS A 127 -62.85 37.95 -16.16
C LYS A 127 -63.39 39.38 -16.29
N VAL A 128 -62.79 40.33 -15.57
CA VAL A 128 -63.26 41.72 -15.53
C VAL A 128 -63.05 42.43 -16.87
N THR A 129 -61.90 42.24 -17.53
CA THR A 129 -61.54 43.02 -18.73
C THR A 129 -61.98 42.40 -20.06
N LYS A 130 -62.22 41.08 -20.10
CA LYS A 130 -62.65 40.38 -21.31
C LYS A 130 -64.03 39.79 -21.15
N THR A 131 -64.22 38.88 -20.20
CA THR A 131 -65.43 38.05 -20.12
C THR A 131 -66.68 38.88 -19.85
N GLU A 132 -66.63 39.75 -18.85
CA GLU A 132 -67.77 40.59 -18.46
C GLU A 132 -68.07 41.68 -19.50
N LEU A 133 -67.03 42.33 -20.03
CA LEU A 133 -67.20 43.37 -21.05
C LEU A 133 -67.75 42.81 -22.37
N GLU A 134 -67.31 41.64 -22.83
CA GLU A 134 -67.85 41.06 -24.06
C GLU A 134 -69.31 40.61 -23.92
N LYS A 135 -69.72 40.13 -22.75
CA LYS A 135 -71.14 39.86 -22.45
C LYS A 135 -71.96 41.14 -22.59
N LEU A 136 -71.54 42.23 -21.96
CA LEU A 136 -72.21 43.52 -22.04
C LEU A 136 -72.25 44.07 -23.47
N LYS A 137 -71.14 44.02 -24.21
CA LYS A 137 -71.08 44.45 -25.62
C LYS A 137 -72.00 43.64 -26.52
N SER A 138 -72.10 42.33 -26.29
CA SER A 138 -72.99 41.45 -27.06
C SER A 138 -74.45 41.85 -26.85
N SER A 139 -74.88 41.99 -25.60
CA SER A 139 -76.22 42.49 -25.26
C SER A 139 -76.46 43.91 -25.80
N TYR A 140 -75.44 44.77 -25.78
CA TYR A 140 -75.53 46.14 -26.30
C TYR A 140 -75.84 46.12 -27.80
N ARG A 141 -75.10 45.33 -28.58
CA ARG A 141 -75.34 45.17 -30.02
C ARG A 141 -76.73 44.63 -30.32
N GLN A 142 -77.23 43.71 -29.51
CA GLN A 142 -78.59 43.18 -29.65
C GLN A 142 -79.64 44.26 -29.39
N LEU A 143 -79.54 45.02 -28.29
CA LEU A 143 -80.47 46.08 -27.97
C LEU A 143 -80.44 47.23 -28.99
N ILE A 144 -79.30 47.53 -29.61
CA ILE A 144 -79.24 48.49 -30.74
C ILE A 144 -80.13 48.01 -31.89
N LYS A 145 -80.03 46.73 -32.27
CA LYS A 145 -80.86 46.16 -33.35
C LYS A 145 -82.35 46.21 -32.99
N GLU A 146 -82.70 45.89 -31.75
CA GLU A 146 -84.07 45.96 -31.24
C GLU A 146 -84.61 47.41 -31.27
N VAL A 147 -83.84 48.39 -30.81
CA VAL A 147 -84.20 49.81 -30.85
C VAL A 147 -84.38 50.29 -32.28
N ASN A 148 -83.48 49.95 -33.20
CA ASN A 148 -83.58 50.35 -34.61
C ASN A 148 -84.85 49.76 -35.26
N SER A 149 -85.12 48.46 -35.04
CA SER A 149 -86.34 47.82 -35.53
C SER A 149 -87.61 48.44 -34.92
N ALA A 150 -87.60 48.77 -33.62
CA ALA A 150 -88.73 49.44 -32.97
C ALA A 150 -88.96 50.86 -33.52
N LYS A 151 -87.88 51.62 -33.79
CA LYS A 151 -87.94 52.95 -34.42
C LYS A 151 -88.49 52.90 -35.85
N GLU A 152 -88.07 51.92 -36.65
CA GLU A 152 -88.61 51.73 -38.01
C GLU A 152 -90.10 51.42 -37.98
N LYS A 153 -90.54 50.48 -37.14
CA LYS A 153 -91.95 50.14 -36.96
C LYS A 153 -92.78 51.33 -36.46
N TYR A 154 -92.22 52.17 -35.59
CA TYR A 154 -92.86 53.40 -35.14
C TYR A 154 -93.04 54.41 -36.30
N LYS A 155 -91.98 54.64 -37.09
CA LYS A 155 -92.06 55.51 -38.29
C LYS A 155 -93.14 55.03 -39.26
N GLU A 156 -93.23 53.73 -39.49
CA GLU A 156 -94.29 53.16 -40.33
C GLU A 156 -95.70 53.35 -39.75
N ALA A 157 -95.88 53.13 -38.44
CA ALA A 157 -97.17 53.32 -37.77
C ALA A 157 -97.64 54.78 -37.84
N VAL A 158 -96.70 55.72 -37.69
CA VAL A 158 -96.95 57.16 -37.86
C VAL A 158 -97.33 57.50 -39.30
N ALA A 159 -96.60 56.98 -40.29
CA ALA A 159 -96.90 57.20 -41.71
C ALA A 159 -98.27 56.63 -42.13
N LYS A 160 -98.69 55.50 -41.55
CA LYS A 160 -99.96 54.81 -41.83
C LYS A 160 -101.13 55.28 -40.94
N GLY A 161 -100.89 56.15 -39.95
CA GLY A 161 -101.92 56.70 -39.06
C GLY A 161 -102.62 55.70 -38.14
N LYS A 162 -102.02 54.52 -37.88
CA LYS A 162 -102.67 53.40 -37.15
C LYS A 162 -101.75 52.83 -36.06
N GLU A 163 -102.31 52.59 -34.86
CA GLU A 163 -101.59 52.04 -33.69
C GLU A 163 -100.34 52.83 -33.23
N THR A 164 -100.33 54.15 -33.44
CA THR A 164 -99.17 55.02 -33.18
C THR A 164 -98.69 55.01 -31.72
N GLU A 165 -99.60 55.09 -30.75
CA GLU A 165 -99.26 55.14 -29.32
C GLU A 165 -98.61 53.84 -28.83
N LYS A 166 -99.13 52.69 -29.27
CA LYS A 166 -98.59 51.37 -28.93
C LYS A 166 -97.21 51.14 -29.54
N ALA A 167 -96.97 51.66 -30.75
CA ALA A 167 -95.66 51.60 -31.39
C ALA A 167 -94.64 52.54 -30.71
N LYS A 168 -95.09 53.72 -30.24
CA LYS A 168 -94.32 54.66 -29.43
C LYS A 168 -93.86 54.04 -28.11
N ASP A 169 -94.79 53.47 -27.34
CA ASP A 169 -94.49 52.79 -26.06
C ASP A 169 -93.45 51.67 -26.21
N ARG A 170 -93.51 50.91 -27.30
CA ARG A 170 -92.52 49.87 -27.60
C ARG A 170 -91.14 50.46 -27.91
N CYS A 171 -91.09 51.55 -28.66
CA CYS A 171 -89.85 52.27 -28.95
C CYS A 171 -89.24 52.87 -27.68
N ASP A 172 -90.05 53.47 -26.81
CA ASP A 172 -89.61 54.06 -25.55
C ASP A 172 -89.09 52.99 -24.58
N LYS A 173 -89.79 51.86 -24.45
CA LYS A 173 -89.33 50.71 -23.65
C LYS A 173 -88.02 50.11 -24.16
N ALA A 174 -87.87 49.94 -25.48
CA ALA A 174 -86.63 49.44 -26.06
C ALA A 174 -85.46 50.42 -25.83
N THR A 175 -85.72 51.72 -25.98
CA THR A 175 -84.74 52.79 -25.75
C THR A 175 -84.32 52.86 -24.29
N MET A 176 -85.28 52.77 -23.35
CA MET A 176 -84.99 52.71 -21.91
C MET A 176 -84.07 51.53 -21.56
N LYS A 177 -84.36 50.33 -22.08
CA LYS A 177 -83.49 49.15 -21.87
C LYS A 177 -82.08 49.38 -22.40
N LEU A 178 -81.94 49.97 -23.60
CA LEU A 178 -80.65 50.32 -24.17
C LEU A 178 -79.89 51.32 -23.30
N HIS A 179 -80.56 52.37 -22.80
CA HIS A 179 -79.93 53.38 -21.94
C HIS A 179 -79.50 52.78 -20.58
N MET A 180 -80.32 51.92 -19.97
CA MET A 180 -79.94 51.22 -18.75
C MET A 180 -78.71 50.34 -18.96
N LEU A 181 -78.66 49.58 -20.07
CA LEU A 181 -77.50 48.76 -20.40
C LEU A 181 -76.27 49.62 -20.73
N HIS A 182 -76.46 50.78 -21.38
CA HIS A 182 -75.37 51.73 -21.63
C HIS A 182 -74.73 52.18 -20.34
N ASN A 183 -75.53 52.57 -19.34
CA ASN A 183 -75.02 52.97 -18.03
C ASN A 183 -74.24 51.83 -17.36
N GLN A 184 -74.76 50.60 -17.40
CA GLN A 184 -74.06 49.42 -16.86
C GLN A 184 -72.73 49.17 -17.58
N TYR A 185 -72.72 49.29 -18.91
CA TYR A 185 -71.50 49.12 -19.70
C TYR A 185 -70.45 50.18 -19.39
N VAL A 186 -70.84 51.46 -19.28
CA VAL A 186 -69.92 52.55 -18.95
C VAL A 186 -69.31 52.35 -17.56
N LEU A 187 -70.12 51.95 -16.57
CA LEU A 187 -69.63 51.64 -15.21
C LEU A 187 -68.66 50.46 -15.21
N ALA A 188 -69.02 49.36 -15.88
CA ALA A 188 -68.17 48.17 -15.99
C ALA A 188 -66.85 48.48 -16.74
N LEU A 189 -66.91 49.28 -17.80
CA LEU A 189 -65.72 49.72 -18.54
C LEU A 189 -64.78 50.52 -17.64
N LYS A 190 -65.31 51.45 -16.83
CA LYS A 190 -64.49 52.23 -15.90
C LYS A 190 -63.84 51.33 -14.83
N GLY A 191 -64.59 50.36 -14.30
CA GLY A 191 -64.07 49.35 -13.38
C GLY A 191 -62.95 48.52 -14.00
N ALA A 192 -63.16 48.03 -15.22
CA ALA A 192 -62.17 47.26 -15.97
C ALA A 192 -60.89 48.04 -16.29
N GLN A 193 -61.01 49.31 -16.67
CA GLN A 193 -59.86 50.20 -16.90
C GLN A 193 -59.01 50.35 -15.63
N LEU A 194 -59.66 50.60 -14.48
CA LEU A 194 -58.96 50.73 -13.20
C LEU A 194 -58.31 49.41 -12.79
N HIS A 195 -59.02 48.28 -12.94
CA HIS A 195 -58.50 46.96 -12.62
C HIS A 195 -57.29 46.59 -13.50
N GLN A 196 -57.33 46.90 -14.79
CA GLN A 196 -56.19 46.70 -15.70
C GLN A 196 -54.96 47.51 -15.27
N HIS A 197 -55.16 48.78 -14.91
CA HIS A 197 -54.07 49.65 -14.43
C HIS A 197 -53.47 49.11 -13.12
N GLN A 198 -54.31 48.80 -12.14
CA GLN A 198 -53.86 48.23 -10.85
C GLN A 198 -53.15 46.87 -11.02
N TYR A 199 -53.59 46.06 -11.97
CA TYR A 199 -52.92 44.79 -12.27
C TYR A 199 -51.48 45.01 -12.75
N TYR A 200 -51.27 45.84 -13.77
CA TYR A 200 -49.94 46.04 -14.38
C TYR A 200 -48.99 46.93 -13.59
N ASP A 201 -49.53 47.88 -12.82
CA ASP A 201 -48.71 48.88 -12.13
C ASP A 201 -48.49 48.56 -10.65
N THR A 202 -49.32 47.69 -10.06
CA THR A 202 -49.24 47.36 -8.63
C THR A 202 -49.20 45.85 -8.38
N MET A 203 -50.24 45.10 -8.74
CA MET A 203 -50.44 43.73 -8.25
C MET A 203 -49.41 42.75 -8.81
N LEU A 204 -49.22 42.72 -10.13
CA LEU A 204 -48.27 41.83 -10.77
C LEU A 204 -46.82 42.19 -10.40
N PRO A 205 -46.38 43.48 -10.45
CA PRO A 205 -45.05 43.85 -9.98
C PRO A 205 -44.78 43.41 -8.54
N LEU A 206 -45.73 43.62 -7.63
CA LEU A 206 -45.58 43.24 -6.23
C LEU A 206 -45.40 41.71 -6.06
N LEU A 207 -46.16 40.90 -6.79
CA LEU A 207 -46.00 39.45 -6.78
C LEU A 207 -44.61 39.03 -7.26
N LEU A 208 -44.15 39.64 -8.35
CA LEU A 208 -42.87 39.34 -8.98
C LEU A 208 -41.69 39.76 -8.10
N ASP A 209 -41.73 40.96 -7.50
CA ASP A 209 -40.71 41.43 -6.56
C ASP A 209 -40.69 40.60 -5.28
N SER A 210 -41.86 40.12 -4.83
CA SER A 210 -41.94 39.19 -3.70
C SER A 210 -41.29 37.83 -4.02
N LEU A 211 -41.47 37.32 -5.24
CA LEU A 211 -40.78 36.13 -5.72
C LEU A 211 -39.27 36.35 -5.75
N GLN A 212 -38.81 37.45 -6.35
CA GLN A 212 -37.38 37.79 -6.42
C GLN A 212 -36.76 37.85 -5.03
N LYS A 213 -37.40 38.55 -4.09
CA LYS A 213 -36.92 38.66 -2.71
C LYS A 213 -36.77 37.29 -2.05
N MET A 214 -37.73 36.39 -2.26
CA MET A 214 -37.67 35.04 -1.70
C MET A 214 -36.55 34.21 -2.34
N GLU A 215 -36.36 34.32 -3.66
CA GLU A 215 -35.27 33.64 -4.36
C GLU A 215 -33.89 34.14 -3.89
N GLU A 216 -33.72 35.44 -3.70
CA GLU A 216 -32.48 36.04 -3.17
C GLU A 216 -32.17 35.57 -1.74
N GLU A 217 -33.17 35.48 -0.86
CA GLU A 217 -32.99 34.92 0.49
C GLU A 217 -32.63 33.43 0.46
N MET A 218 -33.21 32.65 -0.46
CA MET A 218 -32.80 31.24 -0.65
C MET A 218 -31.36 31.12 -1.16
N ILE A 219 -30.92 32.00 -2.06
CA ILE A 219 -29.52 32.03 -2.53
C ILE A 219 -28.58 32.34 -1.37
N LYS A 220 -28.95 33.27 -0.50
CA LYS A 220 -28.18 33.59 0.71
C LYS A 220 -28.11 32.39 1.66
N ALA A 221 -29.20 31.66 1.86
CA ALA A 221 -29.21 30.43 2.65
C ALA A 221 -28.32 29.35 2.02
N LEU A 222 -28.38 29.16 0.69
CA LEU A 222 -27.52 28.24 -0.03
C LEU A 222 -26.03 28.58 0.14
N LYS A 223 -25.67 29.88 0.11
CA LYS A 223 -24.31 30.34 0.38
C LYS A 223 -23.84 29.89 1.77
N GLY A 224 -24.67 30.04 2.80
CA GLY A 224 -24.35 29.57 4.16
C GLY A 224 -24.17 28.05 4.23
N ILE A 225 -25.04 27.28 3.58
CA ILE A 225 -24.95 25.81 3.48
C ILE A 225 -23.62 25.38 2.81
N LEU A 226 -23.22 26.07 1.74
CA LEU A 226 -21.98 25.76 1.03
C LEU A 226 -20.73 26.17 1.82
N ASP A 227 -20.79 27.26 2.59
CA ASP A 227 -19.72 27.68 3.49
C ASP A 227 -19.50 26.65 4.60
N GLU A 228 -20.57 26.24 5.29
CA GLU A 228 -20.54 25.17 6.31
C GLU A 228 -20.01 23.84 5.71
N TYR A 229 -20.46 23.47 4.50
CA TYR A 229 -19.93 22.31 3.78
C TYR A 229 -18.40 22.40 3.62
N SER A 230 -17.89 23.55 3.20
CA SER A 230 -16.45 23.73 2.96
C SER A 230 -15.63 23.61 4.24
N GLN A 231 -16.16 24.11 5.35
CA GLN A 231 -15.51 24.06 6.66
C GLN A 231 -15.46 22.63 7.20
N ILE A 232 -16.62 21.94 7.20
CA ILE A 232 -16.73 20.56 7.71
C ILE A 232 -15.89 19.59 6.86
N THR A 233 -15.86 19.76 5.54
CA THR A 233 -15.23 18.79 4.64
C THR A 233 -13.76 19.06 4.33
N SER A 234 -13.16 20.06 4.99
CA SER A 234 -11.75 20.41 4.84
C SER A 234 -10.85 19.32 5.43
N LEU A 235 -9.84 18.91 4.67
CA LEU A 235 -8.80 17.97 5.12
C LEU A 235 -7.55 18.68 5.66
N VAL A 236 -7.57 20.01 5.70
CA VAL A 236 -6.45 20.86 6.15
C VAL A 236 -6.83 21.64 7.41
N THR A 237 -7.70 21.07 8.23
CA THR A 237 -8.02 21.62 9.55
C THR A 237 -6.85 21.46 10.50
N GLU A 238 -6.79 22.30 11.54
CA GLU A 238 -5.77 22.21 12.59
C GLU A 238 -5.78 20.83 13.27
N GLU A 239 -6.96 20.24 13.45
CA GLU A 239 -7.11 18.91 14.05
C GLU A 239 -6.42 17.82 13.21
N ILE A 240 -6.67 17.79 11.89
CA ILE A 240 -6.02 16.82 10.98
C ILE A 240 -4.52 17.10 10.86
N ALA A 241 -4.11 18.37 10.85
CA ALA A 241 -2.71 18.75 10.84
C ALA A 241 -1.97 18.26 12.11
N ASN A 242 -2.62 18.37 13.28
CA ASN A 242 -2.07 17.89 14.55
C ASN A 242 -1.86 16.37 14.53
N VAL A 243 -2.81 15.60 13.98
CA VAL A 243 -2.64 14.14 13.81
C VAL A 243 -1.37 13.80 13.03
N HIS A 244 -1.17 14.45 11.88
CA HIS A 244 0.02 14.20 11.04
C HIS A 244 1.31 14.70 11.71
N LYS A 245 1.25 15.78 12.48
CA LYS A 245 2.38 16.29 13.25
C LYS A 245 2.81 15.33 14.36
N GLU A 246 1.88 14.72 15.07
CA GLU A 246 2.18 13.71 16.09
C GLU A 246 2.81 12.45 15.47
N ILE A 247 2.31 12.01 14.30
CA ILE A 247 2.94 10.93 13.51
C ILE A 247 4.38 11.28 13.14
N GLN A 248 4.62 12.50 12.63
CA GLN A 248 5.97 12.91 12.28
C GLN A 248 6.88 12.94 13.51
N THR A 249 6.39 13.55 14.60
CA THR A 249 7.14 13.66 15.86
C THR A 249 7.46 12.28 16.44
N SER A 250 6.57 11.28 16.29
CA SER A 250 6.83 9.92 16.75
C SER A 250 7.94 9.24 15.95
N VAL A 251 7.99 9.47 14.64
CA VAL A 251 9.06 8.95 13.78
C VAL A 251 10.41 9.62 14.11
N GLU A 252 10.42 10.93 14.34
CA GLU A 252 11.64 11.68 14.69
C GLU A 252 12.25 11.27 16.05
N ARG A 253 11.46 10.66 16.94
CA ARG A 253 11.94 10.13 18.23
C ARG A 253 12.69 8.80 18.12
N ILE A 254 12.69 8.14 16.95
CA ILE A 254 13.40 6.88 16.76
C ILE A 254 14.89 7.17 16.68
N ASP A 255 15.64 6.73 17.69
CA ASP A 255 17.10 6.75 17.70
C ASP A 255 17.66 5.33 17.57
N PRO A 256 18.27 4.97 16.42
CA PRO A 256 18.85 3.65 16.21
C PRO A 256 19.92 3.25 17.22
N ASN A 257 20.63 4.22 17.82
CA ASN A 257 21.74 3.91 18.74
C ASN A 257 21.25 3.50 20.14
N SER A 258 20.00 3.82 20.48
CA SER A 258 19.42 3.50 21.79
C SER A 258 18.40 2.37 21.76
N GLU A 259 18.02 1.88 20.58
CA GLU A 259 16.95 0.88 20.40
C GLU A 259 17.19 -0.41 21.20
N TYR A 260 18.44 -0.83 21.34
CA TYR A 260 18.79 -2.08 22.01
C TYR A 260 19.22 -1.91 23.48
N ASN A 261 19.24 -0.69 24.03
CA ASN A 261 19.74 -0.45 25.38
C ASN A 261 18.91 -1.18 26.44
N ASP A 262 17.58 -1.05 26.39
CA ASP A 262 16.68 -1.72 27.33
C ASP A 262 16.74 -3.24 27.18
N PHE A 263 16.81 -3.74 25.94
CA PHE A 263 17.01 -5.16 25.66
C PHE A 263 18.31 -5.69 26.28
N ILE A 264 19.42 -4.98 26.09
CA ILE A 264 20.72 -5.34 26.66
C ILE A 264 20.65 -5.29 28.18
N ASP A 265 20.09 -4.25 28.78
CA ASP A 265 20.00 -4.12 30.24
C ASP A 265 19.13 -5.22 30.86
N THR A 266 18.09 -5.66 30.15
CA THR A 266 17.22 -6.77 30.56
C THR A 266 17.91 -8.14 30.46
N HIS A 267 18.77 -8.35 29.45
CA HIS A 267 19.33 -9.66 29.11
C HIS A 267 20.83 -9.83 29.37
N ARG A 268 21.54 -8.79 29.85
CA ARG A 268 22.99 -8.84 30.08
C ARG A 268 23.32 -9.93 31.10
N SER A 269 24.15 -10.89 30.70
CA SER A 269 24.73 -11.88 31.60
C SER A 269 26.02 -11.37 32.25
N SER A 270 26.41 -11.99 33.37
CA SER A 270 27.70 -11.73 33.99
C SER A 270 28.83 -12.31 33.13
N GLU A 271 29.95 -11.60 33.06
CA GLU A 271 31.14 -12.04 32.33
C GLU A 271 31.66 -13.36 32.90
N VAL A 272 31.73 -14.39 32.04
CA VAL A 272 32.32 -15.68 32.40
C VAL A 272 33.80 -15.61 32.08
N VAL A 273 34.64 -15.51 33.11
CA VAL A 273 36.10 -15.59 32.94
C VAL A 273 36.45 -17.05 32.68
N GLU A 274 36.64 -17.41 31.41
CA GLU A 274 37.19 -18.71 31.05
C GLU A 274 38.65 -18.80 31.52
N GLN A 275 39.01 -19.94 32.10
CA GLN A 275 40.38 -20.19 32.55
C GLN A 275 41.29 -20.32 31.33
N ALA A 276 42.50 -19.75 31.42
CA ALA A 276 43.51 -19.89 30.39
C ALA A 276 43.84 -21.37 30.17
N ILE A 277 44.07 -21.75 28.91
CA ILE A 277 44.48 -23.12 28.57
C ILE A 277 45.95 -23.27 28.95
N GLU A 278 46.24 -24.18 29.88
CA GLU A 278 47.59 -24.50 30.35
C GLU A 278 47.97 -25.94 29.97
N PHE A 279 49.28 -26.24 29.97
CA PHE A 279 49.76 -27.60 29.76
C PHE A 279 49.35 -28.47 30.95
N ASP A 280 48.62 -29.57 30.68
CA ASP A 280 48.18 -30.51 31.71
C ASP A 280 49.37 -31.32 32.25
N THR A 281 49.87 -30.91 33.41
CA THR A 281 51.03 -31.54 34.06
C THR A 281 50.77 -32.97 34.50
N SER A 282 49.51 -33.39 34.66
CA SER A 282 49.17 -34.78 35.03
C SER A 282 49.62 -35.79 33.96
N LEU A 283 49.74 -35.33 32.71
CA LEU A 283 50.23 -36.15 31.59
C LEU A 283 51.70 -36.57 31.71
N LEU A 284 52.46 -35.96 32.63
CA LEU A 284 53.90 -36.22 32.82
C LEU A 284 54.20 -37.13 34.02
N GLU A 285 53.20 -37.53 34.81
CA GLU A 285 53.39 -38.23 36.09
C GLU A 285 54.10 -39.59 35.94
N GLU A 286 53.95 -40.29 34.80
CA GLU A 286 54.55 -41.60 34.54
C GLU A 286 55.87 -41.54 33.73
N ASN A 287 56.41 -40.35 33.44
CA ASN A 287 57.59 -40.22 32.58
C ASN A 287 58.61 -39.19 33.07
N GLU A 288 59.83 -39.67 33.36
CA GLU A 288 60.91 -38.86 33.95
C GLU A 288 61.64 -37.94 32.94
N ASN A 289 61.48 -38.15 31.63
CA ASN A 289 62.29 -37.51 30.59
C ASN A 289 61.62 -36.34 29.85
N LEU A 290 60.34 -36.06 30.11
CA LEU A 290 59.57 -35.00 29.45
C LEU A 290 59.38 -33.81 30.40
N GLN A 291 59.50 -32.59 29.87
CA GLN A 291 59.25 -31.35 30.61
C GLN A 291 58.01 -30.65 30.07
N ALA A 292 57.21 -30.04 30.97
CA ALA A 292 56.02 -29.29 30.57
C ALA A 292 56.41 -28.07 29.71
N ASN A 293 55.62 -27.79 28.67
CA ASN A 293 55.84 -26.71 27.71
C ASN A 293 57.15 -26.78 26.88
N GLU A 294 57.88 -27.89 26.91
CA GLU A 294 59.11 -28.05 26.12
C GLU A 294 58.95 -29.07 24.99
N ILE A 295 59.48 -28.72 23.81
CA ILE A 295 59.56 -29.64 22.66
C ILE A 295 60.75 -30.58 22.85
N MET A 296 60.53 -31.90 22.66
CA MET A 296 61.60 -32.90 22.75
C MET A 296 62.37 -33.09 21.45
N TRP A 297 63.68 -32.93 21.52
CA TRP A 297 64.59 -33.14 20.40
C TRP A 297 65.55 -34.31 20.68
N ASN A 298 65.43 -35.40 19.91
CA ASN A 298 66.26 -36.60 20.01
C ASN A 298 66.31 -37.35 18.66
N ASN A 299 67.01 -38.48 18.59
CA ASN A 299 67.16 -39.26 17.36
C ASN A 299 65.85 -39.82 16.76
N LEU A 300 64.75 -39.80 17.51
CA LEU A 300 63.42 -40.22 17.05
C LEU A 300 62.55 -39.04 16.57
N THR A 301 62.78 -37.82 17.08
CA THR A 301 61.93 -36.65 16.83
C THR A 301 62.58 -35.58 15.94
N ALA A 302 63.91 -35.58 15.77
CA ALA A 302 64.61 -34.52 15.05
C ALA A 302 64.12 -34.32 13.59
N GLU A 303 63.99 -35.39 12.82
CA GLU A 303 63.52 -35.31 11.42
C GLU A 303 62.03 -34.90 11.34
N SER A 304 61.20 -35.39 12.25
CA SER A 304 59.77 -35.05 12.26
C SER A 304 59.50 -33.61 12.69
N LEU A 305 60.29 -33.05 13.60
CA LEU A 305 60.24 -31.63 13.98
C LEU A 305 60.62 -30.71 12.82
N GLN A 306 61.63 -31.08 12.01
CA GLN A 306 61.98 -30.32 10.80
C GLN A 306 60.84 -30.34 9.76
N VAL A 307 60.18 -31.48 9.58
CA VAL A 307 58.99 -31.59 8.72
C VAL A 307 57.81 -30.79 9.26
N MET A 308 57.59 -30.83 10.58
CA MET A 308 56.52 -30.05 11.25
C MET A 308 56.76 -28.55 11.11
N LEU A 309 57.97 -28.07 11.37
CA LEU A 309 58.35 -26.67 11.17
C LEU A 309 58.13 -26.23 9.72
N LYS A 310 58.56 -27.03 8.74
CA LYS A 310 58.32 -26.75 7.32
C LYS A 310 56.82 -26.66 7.00
N THR A 311 56.01 -27.58 7.52
CA THR A 311 54.56 -27.61 7.28
C THR A 311 53.88 -26.38 7.87
N ILE A 312 54.22 -26.00 9.10
CA ILE A 312 53.68 -24.80 9.77
C ILE A 312 54.10 -23.52 9.03
N ILE A 313 55.33 -23.45 8.52
CA ILE A 313 55.78 -22.31 7.69
C ILE A 313 54.94 -22.23 6.40
N GLU A 314 54.70 -23.35 5.72
CA GLU A 314 53.87 -23.39 4.52
C GLU A 314 52.42 -22.96 4.81
N GLU A 315 51.82 -23.45 5.91
CA GLU A 315 50.48 -23.05 6.35
C GLU A 315 50.39 -21.57 6.76
N LEU A 316 51.41 -21.05 7.45
CA LEU A 316 51.49 -19.64 7.83
C LEU A 316 51.56 -18.75 6.59
N ILE A 317 52.45 -19.06 5.64
CA ILE A 317 52.57 -18.30 4.39
C ILE A 317 51.25 -18.32 3.61
N GLN A 318 50.60 -19.48 3.49
CA GLN A 318 49.31 -19.59 2.81
C GLN A 318 48.22 -18.77 3.51
N THR A 319 48.20 -18.77 4.84
CA THR A 319 47.26 -17.98 5.65
C THR A 319 47.49 -16.48 5.46
N GLN A 320 48.75 -16.02 5.50
CA GLN A 320 49.13 -14.63 5.28
C GLN A 320 48.75 -14.13 3.88
N GLN A 321 48.99 -14.93 2.85
CA GLN A 321 48.58 -14.61 1.48
C GLN A 321 47.06 -14.48 1.36
N THR A 322 46.32 -15.38 1.99
CA THR A 322 44.84 -15.36 2.00
C THR A 322 44.32 -14.15 2.78
N LEU A 323 44.92 -13.83 3.93
CA LEU A 323 44.59 -12.67 4.75
C LEU A 323 44.76 -11.37 3.95
N LEU A 324 45.92 -11.15 3.33
CA LEU A 324 46.19 -9.97 2.51
C LEU A 324 45.18 -9.82 1.36
N SER A 325 44.83 -10.93 0.71
CA SER A 325 43.81 -10.95 -0.36
C SER A 325 42.43 -10.52 0.16
N LYS A 326 42.01 -11.06 1.31
CA LYS A 326 40.71 -10.75 1.93
C LYS A 326 40.66 -9.32 2.48
N GLU A 327 41.72 -8.82 3.10
CA GLU A 327 41.84 -7.42 3.54
C GLU A 327 41.72 -6.43 2.39
N LYS A 328 42.30 -6.76 1.23
CA LYS A 328 42.14 -5.95 0.01
C LYS A 328 40.68 -5.93 -0.48
N LEU A 329 39.98 -7.07 -0.43
CA LEU A 329 38.56 -7.15 -0.78
C LEU A 329 37.68 -6.33 0.19
N VAL A 330 38.02 -6.28 1.48
CA VAL A 330 37.32 -5.42 2.46
C VAL A 330 37.41 -3.96 2.01
N LEU A 331 38.61 -3.47 1.72
CA LEU A 331 38.81 -2.08 1.28
C LEU A 331 38.09 -1.77 -0.04
N GLU A 332 38.11 -2.71 -1.00
CA GLU A 332 37.39 -2.54 -2.26
C GLU A 332 35.88 -2.46 -2.06
N LEU A 333 35.33 -3.32 -1.20
CA LEU A 333 33.91 -3.34 -0.89
C LEU A 333 33.49 -2.10 -0.09
N GLU A 334 34.28 -1.67 0.89
CA GLU A 334 34.06 -0.41 1.63
C GLU A 334 34.00 0.80 0.68
N LYS A 335 34.95 0.88 -0.26
CA LYS A 335 34.97 1.95 -1.24
C LYS A 335 33.74 1.92 -2.15
N LYS A 336 33.37 0.74 -2.68
CA LYS A 336 32.16 0.59 -3.49
C LYS A 336 30.90 0.99 -2.73
N LEU A 337 30.85 0.66 -1.44
CA LEU A 337 29.72 0.99 -0.57
C LEU A 337 29.63 2.48 -0.29
N GLU A 338 30.76 3.16 -0.11
CA GLU A 338 30.82 4.62 0.01
C GLU A 338 30.38 5.31 -1.29
N GLU A 339 30.86 4.84 -2.44
CA GLU A 339 30.43 5.34 -3.76
C GLU A 339 28.92 5.13 -3.98
N SER A 340 28.41 3.93 -3.66
CA SER A 340 26.98 3.61 -3.77
C SER A 340 26.14 4.47 -2.82
N SER A 341 26.64 4.75 -1.61
CA SER A 341 25.92 5.60 -0.64
C SER A 341 25.73 7.04 -1.12
N LYS A 342 26.64 7.57 -1.94
CA LYS A 342 26.53 8.91 -2.53
C LYS A 342 25.42 9.01 -3.57
N THR A 343 24.94 7.87 -4.09
CA THR A 343 23.84 7.81 -5.05
C THR A 343 22.46 7.72 -4.41
N CYS A 344 22.38 7.53 -3.09
CA CYS A 344 21.12 7.50 -2.35
C CYS A 344 20.55 8.92 -2.19
N GLU A 345 19.29 9.11 -2.57
CA GLU A 345 18.60 10.41 -2.45
C GLU A 345 17.79 10.52 -1.17
N LYS A 346 17.23 9.39 -0.71
CA LYS A 346 16.42 9.30 0.51
C LYS A 346 17.12 8.43 1.54
N THR A 347 16.89 8.74 2.82
CA THR A 347 17.38 7.91 3.94
C THR A 347 16.90 6.46 3.84
N SER A 348 15.72 6.20 3.27
CA SER A 348 15.19 4.86 3.04
C SER A 348 16.00 4.02 2.05
N ASP A 349 16.76 4.66 1.16
CA ASP A 349 17.51 3.97 0.10
C ASP A 349 18.68 3.14 0.68
N ILE A 350 19.05 3.39 1.93
CA ILE A 350 20.03 2.59 2.68
C ILE A 350 19.65 1.09 2.69
N VAL A 351 18.36 0.75 2.59
CA VAL A 351 17.89 -0.65 2.48
C VAL A 351 18.54 -1.38 1.31
N LEU A 352 18.78 -0.70 0.19
CA LEU A 352 19.39 -1.28 -1.01
C LEU A 352 20.86 -1.66 -0.81
N LEU A 353 21.51 -1.09 0.21
CA LEU A 353 22.91 -1.33 0.54
C LEU A 353 23.09 -2.39 1.65
N LEU A 354 22.00 -2.87 2.28
CA LEU A 354 22.09 -3.76 3.43
C LEU A 354 22.77 -5.09 3.11
N SER A 355 22.53 -5.68 1.93
CA SER A 355 23.18 -6.92 1.51
C SER A 355 24.69 -6.75 1.34
N GLN A 356 25.13 -5.64 0.76
CA GLN A 356 26.55 -5.31 0.61
C GLN A 356 27.21 -5.01 1.96
N LYS A 357 26.49 -4.32 2.87
CA LYS A 357 26.96 -4.06 4.24
C LYS A 357 27.12 -5.36 5.02
N HIS A 358 26.18 -6.30 4.87
CA HIS A 358 26.27 -7.63 5.47
C HIS A 358 27.48 -8.40 4.95
N ALA A 359 27.65 -8.46 3.62
CA ALA A 359 28.80 -9.14 3.01
C ALA A 359 30.15 -8.53 3.46
N LEU A 360 30.19 -7.21 3.68
CA LEU A 360 31.35 -6.55 4.25
C LEU A 360 31.63 -7.01 5.69
N GLU A 361 30.60 -7.14 6.52
CA GLU A 361 30.76 -7.59 7.91
C GLU A 361 31.19 -9.05 7.98
N GLU A 362 30.63 -9.94 7.17
CA GLU A 362 31.07 -11.34 7.05
C GLU A 362 32.54 -11.44 6.60
N LEU A 363 32.94 -10.59 5.65
CA LEU A 363 34.32 -10.54 5.18
C LEU A 363 35.27 -10.04 6.28
N LYS A 364 34.85 -9.06 7.09
CA LYS A 364 35.62 -8.59 8.26
C LYS A 364 35.76 -9.69 9.32
N GLN A 365 34.72 -10.47 9.58
CA GLN A 365 34.79 -11.63 10.48
C GLN A 365 35.76 -12.69 9.95
N THR A 366 35.71 -12.98 8.64
CA THR A 366 36.65 -13.91 7.98
C THR A 366 38.10 -13.43 8.13
N VAL A 367 38.35 -12.13 7.93
CA VAL A 367 39.67 -11.51 8.15
C VAL A 367 40.11 -11.70 9.61
N GLN A 368 39.23 -11.50 10.57
CA GLN A 368 39.55 -11.69 11.99
C GLN A 368 39.89 -13.15 12.35
N GLN A 369 39.19 -14.12 11.77
CA GLN A 369 39.49 -15.55 11.93
C GLN A 369 40.86 -15.91 11.32
N LEU A 370 41.20 -15.34 10.17
CA LEU A 370 42.50 -15.53 9.54
C LEU A 370 43.63 -14.90 10.36
N ARG A 371 43.43 -13.71 10.95
CA ARG A 371 44.38 -13.09 11.89
C ARG A 371 44.62 -13.96 13.13
N CYS A 372 43.57 -14.57 13.67
CA CYS A 372 43.70 -15.52 14.77
C CYS A 372 44.52 -16.76 14.36
N SER A 373 44.25 -17.30 13.17
CA SER A 373 44.99 -18.44 12.62
C SER A 373 46.46 -18.12 12.34
N GLU A 374 46.74 -16.92 11.81
CA GLU A 374 48.10 -16.41 11.62
C GLU A 374 48.84 -16.32 12.96
N ALA A 375 48.24 -15.70 13.98
CA ALA A 375 48.84 -15.60 15.31
C ALA A 375 49.13 -16.99 15.91
N LYS A 376 48.20 -17.95 15.74
CA LYS A 376 48.39 -19.35 16.16
C LYS A 376 49.60 -19.99 15.48
N PHE A 377 49.68 -19.93 14.15
CA PHE A 377 50.78 -20.54 13.40
C PHE A 377 52.11 -19.82 13.63
N ALA A 378 52.11 -18.50 13.82
CA ALA A 378 53.29 -17.73 14.17
C ALA A 378 53.87 -18.16 15.53
N ALA A 379 53.03 -18.32 16.55
CA ALA A 379 53.45 -18.81 17.86
C ALA A 379 53.99 -20.25 17.80
N GLN A 380 53.33 -21.14 17.05
CA GLN A 380 53.80 -22.52 16.83
C GLN A 380 55.13 -22.56 16.08
N LYS A 381 55.30 -21.70 15.05
CA LYS A 381 56.55 -21.55 14.30
C LYS A 381 57.67 -21.11 15.22
N GLU A 382 57.46 -20.06 16.03
CA GLU A 382 58.47 -19.50 16.93
C GLU A 382 59.01 -20.58 17.90
N LEU A 383 58.11 -21.34 18.53
CA LEU A 383 58.50 -22.41 19.46
C LEU A 383 59.30 -23.53 18.77
N LEU A 384 58.89 -23.95 17.57
CA LEU A 384 59.59 -24.99 16.79
C LEU A 384 60.94 -24.49 16.25
N GLU A 385 60.98 -23.27 15.72
CA GLU A 385 62.17 -22.65 15.14
C GLU A 385 63.23 -22.41 16.22
N GLN A 386 62.83 -21.93 17.40
CA GLN A 386 63.73 -21.82 18.56
C GLN A 386 64.35 -23.18 18.89
N LYS A 387 63.54 -24.24 19.02
CA LYS A 387 64.04 -25.57 19.39
C LYS A 387 64.96 -26.18 18.32
N VAL A 388 64.65 -25.99 17.04
CA VAL A 388 65.50 -26.46 15.94
C VAL A 388 66.82 -25.68 15.90
N GLN A 389 66.78 -24.36 16.08
CA GLN A 389 67.96 -23.49 16.05
C GLN A 389 68.92 -23.75 17.22
N GLU A 390 68.40 -24.00 18.43
CA GLU A 390 69.21 -24.36 19.61
C GLU A 390 70.02 -25.65 19.42
N ASN A 391 69.57 -26.52 18.51
CA ASN A 391 70.15 -27.83 18.24
C ASN A 391 70.81 -27.95 16.86
N ASP A 392 70.99 -26.82 16.17
CA ASP A 392 71.62 -26.78 14.85
C ASP A 392 73.09 -27.24 14.92
N GLY A 393 73.48 -28.13 14.00
CA GLY A 393 74.81 -28.74 13.97
C GLY A 393 75.14 -29.75 15.08
N LYS A 394 74.20 -30.07 15.99
CA LYS A 394 74.38 -31.13 17.01
C LYS A 394 73.83 -32.46 16.51
N GLU A 395 74.45 -33.58 16.90
CA GLU A 395 73.86 -34.91 16.68
C GLU A 395 72.70 -35.14 17.67
N PRO A 396 71.55 -35.67 17.21
CA PRO A 396 70.41 -35.94 18.09
C PRO A 396 70.77 -36.94 19.18
N PRO A 397 70.50 -36.64 20.48
CA PRO A 397 70.79 -37.58 21.55
C PRO A 397 69.99 -38.88 21.36
N PRO A 398 70.61 -40.05 21.56
CA PRO A 398 69.91 -41.32 21.48
C PRO A 398 68.95 -41.48 22.67
N VAL A 399 67.71 -41.91 22.40
CA VAL A 399 66.67 -42.10 23.44
C VAL A 399 67.00 -43.26 24.40
N VAL A 400 67.77 -44.25 23.95
CA VAL A 400 68.19 -45.40 24.77
C VAL A 400 69.64 -45.76 24.41
N ASN A 401 70.55 -45.71 25.38
CA ASN A 401 71.83 -46.41 25.28
C ASN A 401 71.58 -47.86 25.68
N TYR A 402 71.36 -48.75 24.71
CA TYR A 402 71.55 -50.17 24.95
C TYR A 402 73.05 -50.35 25.17
N GLU A 403 73.48 -50.70 26.38
CA GLU A 403 74.86 -51.12 26.60
C GLU A 403 75.18 -52.24 25.60
N GLU A 404 76.24 -52.05 24.79
CA GLU A 404 76.74 -53.09 23.90
C GLU A 404 77.22 -54.26 24.78
N ASP A 405 76.37 -55.27 24.92
CA ASP A 405 76.72 -56.53 25.54
C ASP A 405 77.72 -57.24 24.60
N ALA A 406 79.00 -57.02 24.88
CA ALA A 406 80.09 -57.60 24.13
C ALA A 406 80.08 -59.13 24.29
N ARG A 407 79.57 -59.84 23.28
CA ARG A 407 80.06 -61.13 22.74
C ARG A 407 79.09 -61.69 21.70
N SER A 408 79.56 -61.79 20.45
CA SER A 408 79.84 -63.08 19.79
C SER A 408 79.71 -62.96 18.26
N VAL A 409 80.69 -63.54 17.58
CA VAL A 409 80.91 -63.50 16.13
C VAL A 409 80.16 -64.66 15.47
N THR A 410 79.41 -64.43 14.39
CA THR A 410 79.62 -65.00 13.03
C THR A 410 78.35 -65.00 12.16
N SER A 411 78.57 -64.62 10.89
CA SER A 411 77.97 -65.19 9.65
C SER A 411 76.60 -64.69 9.14
N MET A 412 76.66 -63.91 8.04
CA MET A 412 75.82 -63.87 6.80
C MET A 412 74.27 -63.85 6.97
N ASP A 413 73.45 -63.02 6.31
CA ASP A 413 73.45 -62.55 4.93
C ASP A 413 72.40 -61.40 4.74
N LYS A 414 72.40 -60.79 3.54
CA LYS A 414 71.65 -59.59 3.05
C LYS A 414 70.14 -59.45 3.37
N LYS A 415 69.67 -58.20 3.57
CA LYS A 415 68.73 -57.41 2.70
C LYS A 415 67.95 -56.31 3.44
N ASP A 416 67.89 -55.14 2.79
CA ASP A 416 66.79 -54.16 2.75
C ASP A 416 66.09 -53.76 4.06
N LYS A 417 66.62 -52.73 4.74
CA LYS A 417 65.89 -51.92 5.74
C LYS A 417 65.76 -50.47 5.25
N VAL A 418 64.98 -50.26 4.19
CA VAL A 418 64.55 -48.90 3.77
C VAL A 418 63.02 -48.74 3.84
N SER A 419 62.22 -49.80 4.04
CA SER A 419 60.75 -49.69 3.90
C SER A 419 59.95 -49.32 5.16
N LYS A 420 60.56 -49.11 6.33
CA LYS A 420 59.83 -48.78 7.57
C LYS A 420 59.89 -47.31 8.00
N LEU A 421 60.82 -46.52 7.46
CA LEU A 421 60.94 -45.09 7.80
C LEU A 421 59.93 -44.24 7.00
N ASP A 422 59.69 -44.58 5.73
CA ASP A 422 58.73 -43.88 4.87
C ASP A 422 57.27 -44.02 5.35
N THR A 423 56.94 -45.11 6.06
CA THR A 423 55.59 -45.32 6.63
C THR A 423 55.30 -44.40 7.82
N ILE A 424 56.33 -43.98 8.57
CA ILE A 424 56.18 -43.04 9.68
C ILE A 424 56.07 -41.60 9.16
N ARG A 425 56.75 -41.30 8.04
CA ARG A 425 56.69 -39.99 7.37
C ARG A 425 55.27 -39.59 6.93
N HIS A 426 54.45 -40.55 6.53
CA HIS A 426 53.03 -40.32 6.17
C HIS A 426 52.09 -40.27 7.39
N SER A 427 52.50 -40.82 8.54
CA SER A 427 51.69 -40.84 9.76
C SER A 427 51.76 -39.50 10.52
N ILE A 428 52.93 -38.86 10.56
CA ILE A 428 53.13 -37.56 11.23
C ILE A 428 52.47 -36.40 10.44
N ALA A 429 52.47 -36.46 9.11
CA ALA A 429 51.72 -35.52 8.27
C ALA A 429 50.19 -35.58 8.50
N GLY A 430 49.67 -36.70 9.02
CA GLY A 430 48.27 -36.87 9.39
C GLY A 430 47.93 -36.40 10.82
N ILE A 431 48.92 -36.30 11.71
CA ILE A 431 48.74 -35.84 13.11
C ILE A 431 48.82 -34.30 13.19
N ILE A 432 49.56 -33.66 12.27
CA ILE A 432 49.72 -32.20 12.20
C ILE A 432 48.61 -31.54 11.37
N ARG A 433 48.00 -32.26 10.42
CA ARG A 433 46.74 -31.81 9.83
C ARG A 433 45.67 -31.86 10.92
N SER A 434 45.31 -30.67 11.43
CA SER A 434 44.10 -30.50 12.23
C SER A 434 42.94 -31.28 11.57
N PRO A 435 42.13 -32.02 12.35
CA PRO A 435 40.85 -32.51 11.84
C PRO A 435 40.15 -31.33 11.21
N LYS A 436 39.66 -31.50 9.96
CA LYS A 436 38.81 -30.52 9.28
C LYS A 436 37.92 -29.86 10.32
N SER A 437 38.04 -28.54 10.42
CA SER A 437 37.27 -27.71 11.33
C SER A 437 35.84 -28.23 11.44
N MET A 438 35.48 -28.76 12.60
CA MET A 438 34.10 -28.76 13.03
C MET A 438 33.71 -27.29 13.26
N LEU A 439 33.40 -26.57 12.18
CA LEU A 439 32.43 -25.50 12.23
C LEU A 439 31.06 -26.17 12.08
N GLY A 440 30.51 -26.59 13.21
CA GLY A 440 29.09 -26.68 13.35
C GLY A 440 28.51 -25.26 13.30
N SER A 441 27.72 -25.00 12.27
CA SER A 441 26.58 -24.10 12.25
C SER A 441 26.82 -22.61 12.55
N SER A 442 27.11 -21.85 11.49
CA SER A 442 26.44 -20.57 11.23
C SER A 442 26.50 -20.26 9.73
N SER A 443 25.37 -20.49 9.06
CA SER A 443 24.86 -19.76 7.89
C SER A 443 25.89 -19.22 6.89
N PHE A 444 26.42 -20.08 6.02
CA PHE A 444 27.12 -19.65 4.81
C PHE A 444 26.11 -19.49 3.67
N PHE A 445 25.74 -18.24 3.34
CA PHE A 445 25.24 -17.90 2.01
C PHE A 445 26.44 -17.65 1.08
N ASP A 446 27.18 -18.71 0.78
CA ASP A 446 28.02 -18.70 -0.41
C ASP A 446 27.10 -18.75 -1.64
N VAL A 447 27.37 -17.86 -2.59
CA VAL A 447 26.80 -17.83 -3.93
C VAL A 447 27.26 -19.09 -4.66
N ILE A 448 26.61 -20.21 -4.34
CA ILE A 448 26.61 -21.43 -5.12
C ILE A 448 25.56 -21.21 -6.21
N SER A 449 25.94 -21.41 -7.47
CA SER A 449 25.01 -21.46 -8.59
C SER A 449 23.81 -22.32 -8.21
N THR A 450 22.60 -21.79 -8.30
CA THR A 450 21.32 -22.43 -7.92
C THR A 450 21.14 -23.83 -8.52
N THR A 451 21.91 -24.17 -9.56
CA THR A 451 21.94 -25.47 -10.24
C THR A 451 22.71 -26.60 -9.55
N GLU A 452 23.58 -26.31 -8.57
CA GLU A 452 24.39 -27.34 -7.88
C GLU A 452 23.75 -27.86 -6.58
N LYS A 453 22.79 -27.13 -6.01
CA LYS A 453 22.05 -27.58 -4.82
C LYS A 453 21.13 -28.77 -5.14
N PRO A 454 21.12 -29.85 -4.34
CA PRO A 454 20.17 -30.95 -4.48
C PRO A 454 18.72 -30.47 -4.51
N LEU A 455 17.82 -31.19 -5.20
CA LEU A 455 16.41 -30.77 -5.35
C LEU A 455 15.73 -30.47 -4.00
N ALA A 456 16.01 -31.24 -2.95
CA ALA A 456 15.44 -31.04 -1.61
C ALA A 456 15.87 -29.72 -0.95
N GLU A 457 17.00 -29.17 -1.36
CA GLU A 457 17.57 -27.92 -0.83
C GLU A 457 17.18 -26.69 -1.68
N GLN A 458 16.42 -26.88 -2.76
CA GLN A 458 15.91 -25.77 -3.56
C GLN A 458 14.80 -25.04 -2.80
N ASP A 459 14.90 -23.72 -2.75
CA ASP A 459 13.95 -22.87 -2.02
C ASP A 459 12.54 -22.93 -2.64
N TRP A 460 12.45 -23.09 -3.96
CA TRP A 460 11.18 -23.24 -4.70
C TRP A 460 10.64 -24.67 -4.74
N TYR A 461 11.31 -25.63 -4.10
CA TYR A 461 10.84 -27.01 -3.99
C TYR A 461 10.15 -27.26 -2.65
N HIS A 462 8.85 -27.56 -2.71
CA HIS A 462 7.98 -27.64 -1.54
C HIS A 462 7.71 -29.08 -1.08
N GLY A 463 8.38 -30.07 -1.66
CA GLY A 463 8.13 -31.47 -1.33
C GLY A 463 6.71 -31.93 -1.74
N ALA A 464 6.15 -32.89 -0.99
CA ALA A 464 4.90 -33.56 -1.30
C ALA A 464 3.64 -32.81 -0.83
N ILE A 465 3.49 -31.53 -1.21
CA ILE A 465 2.31 -30.74 -0.87
C ILE A 465 1.10 -31.05 -1.79
N PRO A 466 -0.14 -31.05 -1.27
CA PRO A 466 -1.36 -31.15 -2.05
C PRO A 466 -1.50 -30.05 -3.10
N ARG A 467 -2.23 -30.35 -4.18
CA ARG A 467 -2.51 -29.38 -5.25
C ARG A 467 -3.20 -28.11 -4.73
N ILE A 468 -4.08 -28.25 -3.74
CA ILE A 468 -4.86 -27.12 -3.20
C ILE A 468 -3.93 -26.16 -2.45
N GLU A 469 -3.07 -26.67 -1.56
CA GLU A 469 -2.07 -25.86 -0.84
C GLU A 469 -1.13 -25.14 -1.81
N ALA A 470 -0.66 -25.85 -2.85
CA ALA A 470 0.16 -25.25 -3.88
C ALA A 470 -0.56 -24.11 -4.63
N GLN A 471 -1.89 -24.12 -4.75
CA GLN A 471 -2.65 -23.03 -5.39
C GLN A 471 -2.82 -21.82 -4.47
N GLU A 472 -2.86 -22.02 -3.16
CA GLU A 472 -2.97 -20.95 -2.15
C GLU A 472 -1.65 -20.17 -2.00
N LEU A 473 -0.52 -20.86 -2.17
CA LEU A 473 0.81 -20.26 -2.15
C LEU A 473 1.09 -19.36 -3.38
N LEU A 474 0.38 -19.58 -4.49
CA LEU A 474 0.54 -18.81 -5.72
C LEU A 474 -0.39 -17.58 -5.72
N LYS A 475 0.15 -16.42 -5.35
CA LYS A 475 -0.64 -15.20 -5.07
C LYS A 475 -0.64 -14.19 -6.21
N GLN A 476 0.48 -14.06 -6.93
CA GLN A 476 0.67 -13.03 -7.96
C GLN A 476 1.18 -13.62 -9.29
N GLN A 477 1.01 -12.86 -10.36
CA GLN A 477 1.35 -13.27 -11.73
C GLN A 477 2.84 -13.66 -11.82
N GLY A 478 3.11 -14.87 -12.31
CA GLY A 478 4.45 -15.39 -12.50
C GLY A 478 5.04 -16.12 -11.28
N ASP A 479 4.30 -16.23 -10.18
CA ASP A 479 4.66 -17.11 -9.06
C ASP A 479 4.74 -18.56 -9.54
N PHE A 480 5.77 -19.27 -9.09
CA PHE A 480 5.91 -20.70 -9.34
C PHE A 480 6.54 -21.46 -8.17
N LEU A 481 6.23 -22.74 -8.08
CA LEU A 481 6.90 -23.71 -7.20
C LEU A 481 6.91 -25.10 -7.83
N VAL A 482 7.83 -25.95 -7.41
CA VAL A 482 7.84 -27.37 -7.76
C VAL A 482 7.45 -28.19 -6.56
N ARG A 483 6.57 -29.17 -6.78
CA ARG A 483 6.11 -30.11 -5.76
C ARG A 483 6.18 -31.54 -6.27
N GLU A 484 6.32 -32.48 -5.36
CA GLU A 484 6.11 -33.89 -5.64
C GLU A 484 4.60 -34.21 -5.64
N SER A 485 4.17 -35.10 -6.54
CA SER A 485 2.79 -35.50 -6.64
C SER A 485 2.40 -36.42 -5.48
N HIS A 486 1.49 -35.96 -4.63
CA HIS A 486 1.01 -36.72 -3.46
C HIS A 486 0.43 -38.11 -3.81
N GLY A 487 -0.08 -38.30 -5.04
CA GLY A 487 -0.68 -39.57 -5.48
C GLY A 487 0.29 -40.55 -6.17
N LYS A 488 1.49 -40.09 -6.55
CA LYS A 488 2.50 -40.89 -7.26
C LYS A 488 3.91 -40.40 -6.88
N PRO A 489 4.54 -41.05 -5.89
CA PRO A 489 5.93 -40.76 -5.51
C PRO A 489 6.86 -40.84 -6.74
N GLY A 490 7.75 -39.86 -6.88
CA GLY A 490 8.66 -39.73 -8.02
C GLY A 490 8.11 -38.97 -9.23
N GLU A 491 6.83 -38.55 -9.23
CA GLU A 491 6.28 -37.65 -10.26
C GLU A 491 6.30 -36.19 -9.76
N TYR A 492 7.06 -35.33 -10.44
CA TYR A 492 7.21 -33.92 -10.06
C TYR A 492 6.33 -32.99 -10.90
N VAL A 493 5.79 -31.96 -10.28
CA VAL A 493 4.85 -31.02 -10.90
C VAL A 493 5.29 -29.57 -10.64
N LEU A 494 5.45 -28.80 -11.70
CA LEU A 494 5.62 -27.35 -11.65
C LEU A 494 4.23 -26.70 -11.58
N SER A 495 3.97 -25.92 -10.54
CA SER A 495 2.73 -25.15 -10.36
C SER A 495 3.02 -23.67 -10.56
N VAL A 496 2.24 -22.98 -11.40
CA VAL A 496 2.47 -21.58 -11.79
C VAL A 496 1.15 -20.80 -11.82
N PHE A 497 1.18 -19.53 -11.42
CA PHE A 497 0.06 -18.60 -11.65
C PHE A 497 0.32 -17.73 -12.88
N SER A 498 -0.50 -17.90 -13.92
CA SER A 498 -0.39 -17.13 -15.16
C SER A 498 -1.76 -16.83 -15.77
N ASP A 499 -1.95 -15.60 -16.21
CA ASP A 499 -3.17 -15.08 -16.85
C ASP A 499 -4.41 -15.28 -15.95
N GLY A 500 -4.25 -15.05 -14.65
CA GLY A 500 -5.31 -15.23 -13.66
C GLY A 500 -5.69 -16.70 -13.38
N GLN A 501 -4.95 -17.67 -13.93
CA GLN A 501 -5.21 -19.10 -13.78
C GLN A 501 -4.03 -19.82 -13.11
N ARG A 502 -4.32 -20.77 -12.21
CA ARG A 502 -3.32 -21.67 -11.61
C ARG A 502 -3.14 -22.87 -12.53
N ARG A 503 -1.99 -22.94 -13.21
CA ARG A 503 -1.64 -24.01 -14.15
C ARG A 503 -0.64 -24.97 -13.50
N HIS A 504 -0.72 -26.24 -13.88
CA HIS A 504 0.17 -27.29 -13.36
C HIS A 504 0.76 -28.08 -14.53
N PHE A 505 2.08 -28.23 -14.55
CA PHE A 505 2.83 -28.92 -15.60
C PHE A 505 3.57 -30.11 -14.99
N ILE A 506 3.32 -31.30 -15.52
CA ILE A 506 4.03 -32.52 -15.11
C ILE A 506 5.44 -32.47 -15.71
N ILE A 507 6.46 -32.66 -14.88
CA ILE A 507 7.85 -32.80 -15.31
C ILE A 507 8.05 -34.26 -15.75
N GLN A 508 8.32 -34.46 -17.03
CA GLN A 508 8.50 -35.78 -17.60
C GLN A 508 9.95 -36.23 -17.43
N TYR A 509 10.15 -37.48 -17.04
CA TYR A 509 11.46 -38.13 -17.02
C TYR A 509 11.53 -39.18 -18.13
N ALA A 510 12.33 -38.91 -19.16
CA ALA A 510 12.52 -39.79 -20.33
C ALA A 510 13.94 -39.64 -20.88
N ASP A 511 14.53 -40.73 -21.37
CA ASP A 511 15.92 -40.80 -21.85
C ASP A 511 16.95 -40.31 -20.82
N ASN A 512 16.74 -40.63 -19.54
CA ASN A 512 17.54 -40.15 -18.40
C ASN A 512 17.60 -38.61 -18.27
N GLN A 513 16.57 -37.90 -18.73
CA GLN A 513 16.48 -36.43 -18.65
C GLN A 513 15.08 -35.95 -18.25
N TYR A 514 15.03 -34.82 -17.53
CA TYR A 514 13.82 -34.10 -17.13
C TYR A 514 13.44 -33.03 -18.17
N ARG A 515 12.16 -32.96 -18.55
CA ARG A 515 11.66 -31.97 -19.53
C ARG A 515 10.18 -31.62 -19.34
N PHE A 516 9.77 -30.46 -19.87
CA PHE A 516 8.36 -30.09 -20.08
C PHE A 516 7.93 -30.37 -21.53
N GLU A 517 8.63 -29.75 -22.48
CA GLU A 517 8.45 -29.91 -23.93
C GLU A 517 9.81 -29.64 -24.63
N GLY A 518 10.32 -30.58 -25.43
CA GLY A 518 11.57 -30.39 -26.17
C GLY A 518 12.85 -30.79 -25.42
N THR A 519 13.72 -29.82 -25.13
CA THR A 519 15.06 -30.02 -24.54
C THR A 519 14.98 -30.63 -23.14
N GLY A 520 15.78 -31.67 -22.90
CA GLY A 520 15.87 -32.34 -21.60
C GLY A 520 17.12 -31.98 -20.82
N PHE A 521 17.03 -32.06 -19.49
CA PHE A 521 18.10 -31.72 -18.56
C PHE A 521 18.39 -32.88 -17.59
N PRO A 522 19.65 -33.09 -17.18
CA PRO A 522 20.01 -34.13 -16.21
C PRO A 522 19.31 -34.03 -14.86
N THR A 523 18.99 -32.82 -14.38
CA THR A 523 18.34 -32.61 -13.08
C THR A 523 17.20 -31.59 -13.16
N ILE A 524 16.21 -31.70 -12.26
CA ILE A 524 15.11 -30.73 -12.16
C ILE A 524 15.61 -29.30 -11.86
N PRO A 525 16.59 -29.08 -10.96
CA PRO A 525 17.18 -27.75 -10.78
C PRO A 525 17.72 -27.14 -12.07
N GLN A 526 18.42 -27.91 -12.91
CA GLN A 526 18.92 -27.42 -14.19
C GLN A 526 17.78 -27.10 -15.18
N LEU A 527 16.71 -27.90 -15.20
CA LEU A 527 15.52 -27.63 -16.01
C LEU A 527 14.87 -26.30 -15.59
N ILE A 528 14.63 -26.11 -14.29
CA ILE A 528 13.97 -24.90 -13.77
C ILE A 528 14.86 -23.67 -13.99
N ASP A 529 16.16 -23.77 -13.67
CA ASP A 529 17.12 -22.69 -13.85
C ASP A 529 17.21 -22.24 -15.31
N HIS A 530 17.25 -23.18 -16.27
CA HIS A 530 17.25 -22.84 -17.69
C HIS A 530 16.01 -22.03 -18.09
N HIS A 531 14.80 -22.51 -17.74
CA HIS A 531 13.55 -21.80 -18.07
C HIS A 531 13.41 -20.47 -17.33
N TYR A 532 13.95 -20.38 -16.11
CA TYR A 532 13.93 -19.17 -15.30
C TYR A 532 14.89 -18.09 -15.80
N THR A 533 16.12 -18.46 -16.15
CA THR A 533 17.19 -17.53 -16.56
C THR A 533 17.02 -17.10 -18.01
N THR A 534 16.68 -18.02 -18.92
CA THR A 534 16.50 -17.70 -20.36
C THR A 534 15.12 -17.11 -20.67
N LYS A 535 14.18 -17.15 -19.72
CA LYS A 535 12.77 -16.79 -19.92
C LYS A 535 12.07 -17.59 -21.03
N GLN A 536 12.56 -18.81 -21.30
CA GLN A 536 11.93 -19.72 -22.26
C GLN A 536 10.57 -20.20 -21.75
N ILE A 537 9.56 -20.15 -22.61
CA ILE A 537 8.21 -20.63 -22.30
C ILE A 537 8.19 -22.13 -21.97
N ILE A 538 7.36 -22.52 -21.00
CA ILE A 538 7.25 -23.92 -20.52
C ILE A 538 6.65 -24.85 -21.60
N THR A 539 5.58 -24.40 -22.26
CA THR A 539 5.02 -25.08 -23.44
C THR A 539 4.54 -24.05 -24.46
N LYS A 540 4.61 -24.39 -25.75
CA LYS A 540 4.20 -23.48 -26.84
C LYS A 540 2.73 -23.06 -26.74
N LYS A 541 1.87 -23.97 -26.27
CA LYS A 541 0.43 -23.73 -26.12
C LYS A 541 0.08 -22.85 -24.91
N SER A 542 0.86 -22.94 -23.83
CA SER A 542 0.55 -22.20 -22.60
C SER A 542 1.16 -20.81 -22.57
N GLY A 543 2.30 -20.60 -23.23
CA GLY A 543 3.01 -19.32 -23.22
C GLY A 543 3.55 -18.89 -21.84
N VAL A 544 3.56 -19.81 -20.85
CA VAL A 544 3.95 -19.48 -19.46
C VAL A 544 5.46 -19.29 -19.34
N VAL A 545 5.87 -18.23 -18.64
CA VAL A 545 7.27 -17.90 -18.31
C VAL A 545 7.42 -17.85 -16.79
N LEU A 546 8.57 -18.31 -16.27
CA LEU A 546 8.86 -18.29 -14.83
C LEU A 546 9.43 -16.93 -14.39
N LEU A 547 8.80 -16.30 -13.39
CA LEU A 547 9.17 -14.96 -12.92
C LEU A 547 9.57 -14.93 -11.44
N ASN A 548 8.73 -15.49 -10.56
CA ASN A 548 8.91 -15.36 -9.12
C ASN A 548 8.90 -16.75 -8.46
N PRO A 549 10.04 -17.25 -7.94
CA PRO A 549 10.04 -18.48 -7.16
C PRO A 549 9.33 -18.25 -5.83
N VAL A 550 8.37 -19.12 -5.48
CA VAL A 550 7.76 -19.14 -4.14
C VAL A 550 8.65 -19.97 -3.23
N VAL A 551 9.27 -19.32 -2.26
CA VAL A 551 10.16 -19.96 -1.27
C VAL A 551 9.33 -20.76 -0.25
N LYS A 552 9.84 -21.94 0.14
CA LYS A 552 9.24 -22.85 1.12
C LYS A 552 9.23 -22.30 2.56
#